data_AF-A0A933G895-F1
#
_entry.id   AF-A0A933G895-F1
#
_cell.length_a   1.000
_cell.length_b   1.000
_cell.length_c   1.000
_cell.angle_alpha   90.00
_cell.angle_beta   90.00
_cell.angle_gamma   90.00
#
_symmetry.space_group_name_H-M   'P 1'
#
loop_
_entity.id
_entity.type
_entity.pdbx_description
1 polymer ?
#
loop_
_entity_poly.entity_id
_entity_poly.type
_entity_poly.pdbx_seq_one_letter_code
_entity_poly.pdbx_strand_id
1 'polypeptide(L)'
;MSLTARRQALTMLPNAFGFGHARLGSSLLDLQDRDFGYNDADPDDDEPNDDDLVVWNNGAAGNGGVAVDVKDKGTEATGWKASVAPGDLKTSPGSGVFIGAGGKIGGVAKFLGLAGITNNGSPNLQVVADFNNALGATQVRVEVRNNGTTVGTPTTHANGTVGTIPNTPDFDIVEMGTLPTAGWGYRIQFAQPVAFTPAGGGSPAMGNEIRFTPVDPAIGPIDSVSNIDIYAFNTEFTIRSEMVREPLVGDFDGDGDVDDDDVQAMIDAGTGPGIPIANPDHLKFDVDGDNDNDSDDFGRVQRNLGQKL
;
A
#
# COMPACT_ATOMS: atom_id res chain seq x y z
N MET A 1 -19.54 -19.76 -9.95
CA MET A 1 -20.01 -18.42 -10.35
C MET A 1 -18.81 -17.50 -10.15
N SER A 2 -18.25 -16.92 -11.21
CA SER A 2 -17.06 -16.05 -11.11
C SER A 2 -17.44 -14.72 -10.44
N LEU A 3 -16.90 -14.46 -9.24
CA LEU A 3 -16.89 -13.12 -8.66
C LEU A 3 -15.91 -12.28 -9.48
N THR A 4 -16.42 -11.53 -10.44
CA THR A 4 -15.63 -10.50 -11.12
C THR A 4 -15.50 -9.33 -10.15
N ALA A 5 -14.33 -9.19 -9.50
CA ALA A 5 -13.97 -7.98 -8.76
C ALA A 5 -14.23 -6.75 -9.66
N ARG A 6 -15.15 -5.87 -9.25
CA ARG A 6 -15.48 -4.66 -10.00
C ARG A 6 -14.29 -3.72 -9.95
N ARG A 7 -13.51 -3.69 -11.04
CA ARG A 7 -12.48 -2.67 -11.28
C ARG A 7 -13.14 -1.30 -11.42
N GLN A 8 -12.89 -0.41 -10.48
CA GLN A 8 -13.22 1.01 -10.62
C GLN A 8 -11.92 1.79 -10.75
N ALA A 9 -11.79 2.58 -11.82
CA ALA A 9 -10.68 3.51 -12.00
C ALA A 9 -11.25 4.93 -11.87
N LEU A 10 -10.76 5.68 -10.88
CA LEU A 10 -11.08 7.10 -10.70
C LEU A 10 -9.90 7.93 -11.19
N THR A 11 -10.12 8.73 -12.24
CA THR A 11 -9.13 9.71 -12.73
C THR A 11 -9.55 11.11 -12.29
N MET A 12 -8.67 11.83 -11.60
CA MET A 12 -8.94 13.18 -11.13
C MET A 12 -8.00 14.18 -11.81
N LEU A 13 -8.57 15.24 -12.39
CA LEU A 13 -7.84 16.30 -13.09
C LEU A 13 -7.53 17.47 -12.14
N PRO A 14 -6.36 18.13 -12.25
CA PRO A 14 -6.01 19.28 -11.44
C PRO A 14 -6.84 20.50 -11.85
N ASN A 15 -7.35 21.23 -10.86
CA ASN A 15 -8.13 22.44 -11.09
C ASN A 15 -7.26 23.53 -11.74
N ALA A 16 -7.63 23.95 -12.96
CA ALA A 16 -7.11 25.16 -13.59
C ALA A 16 -7.73 26.41 -12.96
N PHE A 17 -6.90 27.39 -12.60
CA PHE A 17 -7.27 28.62 -11.90
C PHE A 17 -8.31 29.49 -12.63
N GLY A 18 -9.29 30.01 -11.88
CA GLY A 18 -10.14 31.14 -12.26
C GLY A 18 -11.25 31.43 -11.23
N PHE A 19 -11.17 32.56 -10.55
CA PHE A 19 -12.17 33.03 -9.57
C PHE A 19 -13.58 33.10 -10.19
N GLY A 20 -14.53 32.40 -9.58
CA GLY A 20 -15.95 32.54 -9.87
C GLY A 20 -16.73 31.33 -9.33
N HIS A 21 -17.81 31.57 -8.59
CA HIS A 21 -18.81 30.53 -8.33
C HIS A 21 -19.35 30.00 -9.67
N ALA A 22 -18.77 28.92 -10.18
CA ALA A 22 -19.26 28.24 -11.36
C ALA A 22 -20.11 27.04 -10.92
N ARG A 23 -21.42 27.11 -11.20
CA ARG A 23 -22.25 25.93 -11.35
C ARG A 23 -21.61 25.06 -12.42
N LEU A 24 -21.25 23.83 -12.06
CA LEU A 24 -20.75 22.82 -13.00
C LEU A 24 -21.83 22.56 -14.05
N GLY A 25 -21.49 22.83 -15.31
CA GLY A 25 -22.33 22.51 -16.46
C GLY A 25 -22.40 21.00 -16.64
N SER A 26 -23.62 20.49 -16.70
CA SER A 26 -23.99 19.12 -16.98
C SER A 26 -23.49 18.69 -18.37
N SER A 27 -22.42 17.89 -18.43
CA SER A 27 -22.16 16.89 -19.49
C SER A 27 -20.78 16.27 -19.35
N LEU A 28 -20.57 15.44 -18.33
CA LEU A 28 -19.65 14.29 -18.34
C LEU A 28 -19.77 13.58 -16.99
N LEU A 29 -20.35 12.38 -17.04
CA LEU A 29 -20.65 11.48 -15.93
C LEU A 29 -21.72 11.95 -14.94
N ASP A 30 -22.91 11.42 -15.16
CA ASP A 30 -24.01 11.27 -14.21
C ASP A 30 -23.57 10.38 -13.03
N LEU A 31 -22.83 10.98 -12.10
CA LEU A 31 -22.60 10.48 -10.73
C LEU A 31 -23.26 11.41 -9.70
N GLN A 32 -24.27 12.20 -10.11
CA GLN A 32 -24.98 13.12 -9.22
C GLN A 32 -26.23 12.53 -8.56
N ASP A 33 -26.45 11.20 -8.65
CA ASP A 33 -27.62 10.57 -8.03
C ASP A 33 -27.33 9.18 -7.41
N ARG A 34 -26.11 8.97 -6.89
CA ARG A 34 -25.87 7.93 -5.88
C ARG A 34 -25.03 8.51 -4.77
N ASP A 35 -25.73 8.73 -3.66
CA ASP A 35 -25.27 9.14 -2.33
C ASP A 35 -23.79 8.89 -2.07
N PHE A 36 -22.99 9.94 -2.24
CA PHE A 36 -21.73 10.12 -1.53
C PHE A 36 -21.97 11.22 -0.51
N GLY A 37 -22.38 10.83 0.70
CA GLY A 37 -22.38 11.66 1.91
C GLY A 37 -23.35 12.83 1.92
N TYR A 38 -24.66 12.56 2.07
CA TYR A 38 -25.50 13.43 2.90
C TYR A 38 -25.67 12.74 4.25
N ASN A 39 -25.40 13.49 5.32
CA ASN A 39 -25.62 13.13 6.71
C ASN A 39 -27.03 12.56 6.86
N ASP A 40 -27.16 11.23 6.80
CA ASP A 40 -28.42 10.56 7.04
C ASP A 40 -28.77 10.77 8.51
N ALA A 41 -29.91 11.40 8.72
CA ALA A 41 -30.48 11.60 10.03
C ALA A 41 -31.54 10.53 10.31
N ASP A 42 -31.46 9.38 9.64
CA ASP A 42 -32.20 8.17 9.96
C ASP A 42 -31.65 7.59 11.27
N PRO A 43 -32.42 7.67 12.37
CA PRO A 43 -32.01 7.12 13.65
C PRO A 43 -32.12 5.59 13.70
N ASP A 44 -32.66 4.95 12.66
CA ASP A 44 -32.84 3.49 12.56
C ASP A 44 -31.86 2.85 11.54
N ASP A 45 -30.92 3.61 10.97
CA ASP A 45 -29.84 3.06 10.17
C ASP A 45 -28.74 2.48 11.09
N ASP A 46 -28.96 1.23 11.48
CA ASP A 46 -28.02 0.40 12.25
C ASP A 46 -26.81 -0.07 11.41
N GLU A 47 -26.61 0.44 10.18
CA GLU A 47 -25.43 0.17 9.37
C GLU A 47 -24.38 1.28 9.59
N PRO A 48 -23.44 1.14 10.54
CA PRO A 48 -22.45 2.18 10.80
C PRO A 48 -21.46 2.25 9.64
N ASN A 49 -21.75 3.13 8.67
CA ASN A 49 -20.85 3.64 7.64
C ASN A 49 -20.13 2.52 6.85
N ASP A 50 -20.83 1.99 5.86
CA ASP A 50 -20.29 1.05 4.90
C ASP A 50 -19.13 1.63 4.09
N ASP A 51 -17.99 0.93 4.06
CA ASP A 51 -16.92 0.99 3.05
C ASP A 51 -16.78 2.29 2.26
N ASP A 52 -16.64 3.41 2.98
CA ASP A 52 -16.60 4.71 2.35
C ASP A 52 -15.22 4.99 1.76
N LEU A 53 -15.15 4.98 0.43
CA LEU A 53 -14.10 5.72 -0.28
C LEU A 53 -14.36 7.21 -0.05
N VAL A 54 -13.62 7.82 0.87
CA VAL A 54 -13.75 9.26 1.09
C VAL A 54 -12.71 10.00 0.28
N VAL A 55 -13.18 10.87 -0.60
CA VAL A 55 -12.34 11.73 -1.43
C VAL A 55 -12.52 13.17 -0.99
N TRP A 56 -11.46 13.77 -0.42
CA TRP A 56 -11.47 15.18 -0.07
C TRP A 56 -10.61 15.99 -1.04
N ASN A 57 -11.18 17.09 -1.51
CA ASN A 57 -10.42 18.14 -2.17
C ASN A 57 -9.85 19.08 -1.11
N ASN A 58 -8.52 19.14 -0.98
CA ASN A 58 -7.82 20.00 -0.02
C ASN A 58 -7.75 21.49 -0.47
N GLY A 59 -8.73 21.92 -1.27
CA GLY A 59 -8.71 23.18 -2.01
C GLY A 59 -8.57 24.47 -1.19
N ALA A 60 -8.05 25.48 -1.90
CA ALA A 60 -7.90 26.91 -1.59
C ALA A 60 -6.77 27.39 -0.63
N ALA A 61 -5.99 26.50 -0.01
CA ALA A 61 -4.81 26.91 0.78
C ALA A 61 -3.49 26.86 -0.02
N GLY A 62 -3.50 27.18 -1.31
CA GLY A 62 -2.30 27.28 -2.15
C GLY A 62 -1.67 25.96 -2.63
N ASN A 63 -2.11 24.81 -2.09
CA ASN A 63 -1.71 23.48 -2.55
C ASN A 63 -2.96 22.72 -3.02
N GLY A 64 -3.34 22.89 -4.28
CA GLY A 64 -4.44 22.11 -4.87
C GLY A 64 -4.08 20.64 -4.81
N GLY A 65 -4.85 19.87 -4.05
CA GLY A 65 -4.56 18.45 -3.84
C GLY A 65 -5.80 17.66 -3.48
N VAL A 66 -5.71 16.36 -3.65
CA VAL A 66 -6.75 15.41 -3.28
C VAL A 66 -6.17 14.48 -2.23
N ALA A 67 -6.94 14.26 -1.16
CA ALA A 67 -6.72 13.19 -0.22
C ALA A 67 -7.77 12.10 -0.47
N VAL A 68 -7.32 10.85 -0.45
CA VAL A 68 -8.23 9.70 -0.46
C VAL A 68 -7.93 8.86 0.76
N ASP A 69 -8.96 8.62 1.58
CA ASP A 69 -8.93 7.70 2.70
C ASP A 69 -9.64 6.42 2.30
N VAL A 70 -8.94 5.31 2.50
CA VAL A 70 -9.47 3.96 2.32
C VAL A 70 -9.44 3.31 3.70
N LYS A 71 -10.64 3.05 4.25
CA LYS A 71 -10.81 2.43 5.56
C LYS A 71 -11.00 0.93 5.45
N ASP A 72 -10.43 0.17 6.37
CA ASP A 72 -10.75 -1.25 6.54
C ASP A 72 -11.92 -1.44 7.52
N LYS A 73 -12.84 -2.36 7.18
CA LYS A 73 -13.97 -2.81 8.02
C LYS A 73 -13.56 -3.91 9.00
N GLY A 74 -12.39 -4.54 8.82
CA GLY A 74 -11.94 -5.70 9.59
C GLY A 74 -10.65 -5.49 10.38
N THR A 75 -10.39 -6.41 11.32
CA THR A 75 -9.06 -6.58 11.94
C THR A 75 -8.10 -7.38 11.05
N GLU A 76 -8.42 -7.55 9.76
CA GLU A 76 -7.86 -8.61 8.91
C GLU A 76 -7.05 -8.10 7.70
N ALA A 77 -7.13 -6.83 7.28
CA ALA A 77 -6.20 -6.36 6.25
C ALA A 77 -4.78 -6.31 6.81
N THR A 78 -3.93 -7.16 6.24
CA THR A 78 -2.51 -7.26 6.58
C THR A 78 -1.67 -6.24 5.81
N GLY A 79 -2.23 -5.64 4.76
CA GLY A 79 -1.60 -4.61 3.95
C GLY A 79 -2.56 -4.05 2.90
N TRP A 80 -2.15 -2.96 2.29
CA TRP A 80 -2.91 -2.30 1.22
C TRP A 80 -1.96 -1.84 0.13
N LYS A 81 -2.44 -1.88 -1.11
CA LYS A 81 -1.74 -1.33 -2.26
C LYS A 81 -2.61 -0.30 -2.94
N ALA A 82 -2.01 0.83 -3.25
CA ALA A 82 -2.57 1.80 -4.17
C ALA A 82 -1.63 1.97 -5.35
N SER A 83 -2.10 1.66 -6.56
CA SER A 83 -1.37 2.08 -7.75
C SER A 83 -1.60 3.56 -7.98
N VAL A 84 -0.51 4.34 -8.06
CA VAL A 84 -0.51 5.76 -8.40
C VAL A 84 0.16 5.88 -9.76
N ALA A 85 -0.49 6.50 -10.74
CA ALA A 85 0.14 6.90 -12.00
C ALA A 85 0.37 8.43 -11.99
N PRO A 86 1.57 8.93 -11.67
CA PRO A 86 1.81 10.37 -11.62
C PRO A 86 2.17 10.87 -13.03
N GLY A 87 1.22 11.49 -13.72
CA GLY A 87 1.48 12.14 -15.00
C GLY A 87 2.41 13.35 -14.87
N ASP A 88 2.24 14.15 -13.79
CA ASP A 88 2.79 15.51 -13.73
C ASP A 88 3.80 15.77 -12.59
N LEU A 89 4.04 14.81 -11.69
CA LEU A 89 4.92 14.97 -10.52
C LEU A 89 6.32 15.52 -10.89
N LYS A 90 6.82 15.17 -12.08
CA LYS A 90 8.17 15.50 -12.56
C LYS A 90 8.29 16.96 -13.02
N THR A 91 7.21 17.53 -13.54
CA THR A 91 7.24 18.81 -14.28
C THR A 91 6.74 19.99 -13.48
N SER A 92 6.08 19.77 -12.34
CA SER A 92 5.43 20.82 -11.55
C SER A 92 6.17 21.08 -10.24
N PRO A 93 6.98 22.15 -10.12
CA PRO A 93 7.55 22.55 -8.83
C PRO A 93 6.45 22.73 -7.78
N GLY A 94 6.69 22.19 -6.59
CA GLY A 94 5.70 22.14 -5.52
C GLY A 94 4.66 21.03 -5.68
N SER A 95 4.89 20.00 -6.52
CA SER A 95 4.03 18.81 -6.58
C SER A 95 4.56 17.66 -5.72
N GLY A 96 3.66 16.81 -5.22
CA GLY A 96 4.07 15.69 -4.39
C GLY A 96 3.00 14.61 -4.29
N VAL A 97 3.44 13.41 -3.97
CA VAL A 97 2.58 12.28 -3.62
C VAL A 97 3.10 11.61 -2.36
N PHE A 98 2.19 11.34 -1.43
CA PHE A 98 2.48 10.77 -0.13
C PHE A 98 1.46 9.71 0.24
N ILE A 99 1.91 8.73 1.01
CA ILE A 99 1.09 7.74 1.68
C ILE A 99 1.26 7.96 3.17
N GLY A 100 0.15 8.00 3.88
CA GLY A 100 0.08 7.86 5.32
C GLY A 100 -0.79 6.68 5.69
N ALA A 101 -0.68 6.24 6.93
CA ALA A 101 -1.58 5.25 7.49
C ALA A 101 -1.92 5.62 8.92
N GLY A 102 -3.14 5.32 9.35
CA GLY A 102 -3.50 5.22 10.74
C GLY A 102 -3.67 3.77 11.16
N GLY A 103 -3.53 3.53 12.46
CA GLY A 103 -3.65 2.19 13.04
C GLY A 103 -3.70 2.25 14.56
N LYS A 104 -3.51 1.11 15.23
CA LYS A 104 -3.51 1.01 16.70
C LYS A 104 -2.16 0.59 17.25
N ILE A 105 -1.76 1.21 18.35
CA ILE A 105 -0.56 0.86 19.12
C ILE A 105 -0.94 0.73 20.59
N GLY A 106 -0.83 -0.46 21.15
CA GLY A 106 -1.35 -0.77 22.48
C GLY A 106 -2.86 -0.52 22.59
N GLY A 107 -3.61 -0.80 21.52
CA GLY A 107 -5.05 -0.60 21.42
C GLY A 107 -5.50 0.84 21.15
N VAL A 108 -4.59 1.82 21.08
CA VAL A 108 -4.91 3.24 20.89
C VAL A 108 -4.72 3.64 19.44
N ALA A 109 -5.76 4.21 18.83
CA ALA A 109 -5.72 4.74 17.46
C ALA A 109 -4.71 5.89 17.33
N LYS A 110 -3.83 5.80 16.32
CA LYS A 110 -2.77 6.77 16.03
C LYS A 110 -2.55 6.87 14.53
N PHE A 111 -2.26 8.08 14.06
CA PHE A 111 -1.53 8.24 12.79
C PHE A 111 -0.17 7.56 12.97
N LEU A 112 0.32 6.86 11.96
CA LEU A 112 1.54 6.05 12.04
C LEU A 112 2.72 6.73 11.31
N GLY A 113 2.47 7.74 10.48
CA GLY A 113 3.50 8.50 9.78
C GLY A 113 3.21 8.62 8.29
N LEU A 114 4.14 9.22 7.55
CA LEU A 114 4.00 9.51 6.12
C LEU A 114 5.26 9.09 5.36
N ALA A 115 5.14 8.61 4.13
CA ALA A 115 6.26 8.51 3.19
C ALA A 115 5.83 8.91 1.78
N GLY A 116 6.73 9.50 1.00
CA GLY A 116 6.38 10.01 -0.32
C GLY A 116 7.53 10.60 -1.11
N ILE A 117 7.17 11.19 -2.24
CA ILE A 117 8.07 11.88 -3.17
C ILE A 117 7.53 13.29 -3.40
N THR A 118 8.42 14.29 -3.33
CA THR A 118 8.09 15.68 -3.63
C THR A 118 9.06 16.30 -4.63
N ASN A 119 8.51 17.11 -5.52
CA ASN A 119 9.22 17.97 -6.43
C ASN A 119 9.29 19.38 -5.85
N ASN A 120 10.40 19.73 -5.20
CA ASN A 120 10.59 21.07 -4.65
C ASN A 120 11.27 22.03 -5.64
N GLY A 121 11.13 21.79 -6.96
CA GLY A 121 11.81 22.57 -8.01
C GLY A 121 13.31 22.29 -8.13
N SER A 122 13.76 21.18 -7.52
CA SER A 122 15.15 20.72 -7.53
C SER A 122 15.44 19.82 -8.75
N PRO A 123 16.70 19.72 -9.22
CA PRO A 123 17.09 18.75 -10.26
C PRO A 123 16.80 17.29 -9.89
N ASN A 124 16.69 17.02 -8.59
CA ASN A 124 16.28 15.72 -8.07
C ASN A 124 15.00 15.88 -7.24
N LEU A 125 14.12 14.89 -7.33
CA LEU A 125 12.96 14.77 -6.46
C LEU A 125 13.43 14.31 -5.08
N GLN A 126 12.80 14.86 -4.04
CA GLN A 126 13.09 14.47 -2.67
C GLN A 126 12.21 13.29 -2.27
N VAL A 127 12.85 12.28 -1.70
CA VAL A 127 12.18 11.17 -1.04
C VAL A 127 12.09 11.51 0.44
N VAL A 128 10.87 11.48 0.98
CA VAL A 128 10.57 11.95 2.34
C VAL A 128 9.91 10.81 3.12
N ALA A 129 10.30 10.66 4.39
CA ALA A 129 9.61 9.79 5.32
C ALA A 129 9.59 10.44 6.72
N ASP A 130 8.42 10.51 7.33
CA ASP A 130 8.23 11.09 8.66
C ASP A 130 7.36 10.18 9.54
N PHE A 131 8.00 9.54 10.51
CA PHE A 131 7.36 8.71 11.53
C PHE A 131 7.40 9.39 12.93
N ASN A 132 7.89 10.64 13.02
CA ASN A 132 8.38 11.26 14.26
C ASN A 132 7.25 11.59 15.24
N ASN A 133 6.07 11.95 14.73
CA ASN A 133 4.94 12.39 15.55
C ASN A 133 4.09 11.25 16.10
N ALA A 134 4.17 10.10 15.45
CA ALA A 134 3.22 9.00 15.56
C ALA A 134 3.76 7.85 16.42
N LEU A 135 4.99 7.47 16.09
CA LEU A 135 5.62 6.25 16.57
C LEU A 135 6.76 6.52 17.55
N GLY A 136 7.14 7.79 17.77
CA GLY A 136 8.36 8.11 18.52
C GLY A 136 9.65 7.80 17.75
N ALA A 137 9.53 7.23 16.55
CA ALA A 137 10.67 6.92 15.71
C ALA A 137 11.39 8.18 15.28
N THR A 138 12.64 8.31 15.70
CA THR A 138 13.54 9.38 15.27
C THR A 138 14.31 9.02 14.00
N GLN A 139 14.25 7.75 13.61
CA GLN A 139 14.96 7.21 12.46
C GLN A 139 14.10 6.27 11.63
N VAL A 140 14.38 6.29 10.33
CA VAL A 140 13.81 5.40 9.32
C VAL A 140 14.92 4.63 8.63
N ARG A 141 14.72 3.33 8.49
CA ARG A 141 15.51 2.44 7.65
C ARG A 141 14.96 2.54 6.24
N VAL A 142 15.84 2.84 5.30
CA VAL A 142 15.52 2.87 3.88
C VAL A 142 16.21 1.72 3.20
N GLU A 143 15.44 0.90 2.47
CA GLU A 143 15.96 -0.17 1.63
C GLU A 143 15.62 0.11 0.17
N VAL A 144 16.61 -0.04 -0.71
CA VAL A 144 16.39 -0.02 -2.16
C VAL A 144 16.39 -1.47 -2.63
N ARG A 145 15.32 -1.86 -3.31
CA ARG A 145 15.11 -3.21 -3.81
C ARG A 145 14.96 -3.23 -5.33
N ASN A 146 15.45 -4.30 -5.95
CA ASN A 146 15.24 -4.60 -7.35
C ASN A 146 14.63 -6.00 -7.47
N ASN A 147 13.38 -6.07 -7.94
CA ASN A 147 12.62 -7.33 -8.06
C ASN A 147 12.64 -8.14 -6.76
N GLY A 148 12.29 -7.47 -5.65
CA GLY A 148 12.24 -8.06 -4.31
C GLY A 148 13.59 -8.21 -3.60
N THR A 149 14.72 -8.13 -4.33
CA THR A 149 16.07 -8.27 -3.76
C THR A 149 16.65 -6.94 -3.30
N THR A 150 17.20 -6.85 -2.10
CA THR A 150 17.88 -5.64 -1.61
C THR A 150 19.18 -5.40 -2.40
N VAL A 151 19.29 -4.23 -3.03
CA VAL A 151 20.41 -3.84 -3.93
C VAL A 151 21.20 -2.64 -3.42
N GLY A 152 20.70 -1.93 -2.41
CA GLY A 152 21.45 -0.93 -1.66
C GLY A 152 21.66 -1.39 -0.23
N THR A 153 22.75 -0.98 0.41
CA THR A 153 22.92 -1.18 1.85
C THR A 153 21.78 -0.44 2.57
N PRO A 154 20.99 -1.12 3.43
CA PRO A 154 20.00 -0.44 4.23
C PRO A 154 20.65 0.67 5.04
N THR A 155 20.17 1.91 4.88
CA THR A 155 20.67 3.06 5.61
C THR A 155 19.63 3.54 6.60
N THR A 156 20.09 4.05 7.75
CA THR A 156 19.22 4.73 8.71
C THR A 156 19.40 6.23 8.54
N HIS A 157 18.28 6.93 8.43
CA HIS A 157 18.24 8.38 8.30
C HIS A 157 17.37 8.97 9.40
N ALA A 158 17.69 10.20 9.78
CA ALA A 158 16.72 11.01 10.50
C ALA A 158 15.47 11.16 9.64
N ASN A 159 14.30 11.22 10.27
CA ASN A 159 13.06 11.52 9.58
C ASN A 159 13.14 12.86 8.83
N GLY A 160 12.30 13.02 7.80
CA GLY A 160 12.32 14.13 6.86
C GLY A 160 12.81 13.65 5.49
N THR A 161 13.72 14.40 4.87
CA THR A 161 14.32 13.99 3.59
C THR A 161 15.30 12.84 3.81
N VAL A 162 14.99 11.67 3.26
CA VAL A 162 15.78 10.45 3.43
C VAL A 162 16.63 10.12 2.20
N GLY A 163 16.35 10.77 1.07
CA GLY A 163 17.15 10.65 -0.13
C GLY A 163 16.57 11.41 -1.29
N THR A 164 17.11 11.15 -2.47
CA THR A 164 16.67 11.77 -3.72
C THR A 164 16.67 10.77 -4.87
N ILE A 165 15.80 11.01 -5.84
CA ILE A 165 15.79 10.34 -7.15
C ILE A 165 15.92 11.38 -8.27
N PRO A 166 16.57 11.07 -9.39
CA PRO A 166 16.69 11.99 -10.52
C PRO A 166 15.32 12.49 -11.00
N ASN A 167 15.16 13.79 -11.20
CA ASN A 167 13.97 14.34 -11.85
C ASN A 167 14.09 14.19 -13.36
N THR A 168 13.96 12.95 -13.83
CA THR A 168 14.05 12.57 -15.25
C THR A 168 12.72 11.98 -15.71
N PRO A 169 12.38 12.06 -17.01
CA PRO A 169 11.15 11.47 -17.53
C PRO A 169 11.12 9.94 -17.40
N ASP A 170 12.26 9.31 -17.13
CA ASP A 170 12.52 7.89 -17.31
C ASP A 170 12.04 6.98 -16.17
N PHE A 171 11.14 7.41 -15.28
CA PHE A 171 10.57 6.54 -14.24
C PHE A 171 9.07 6.76 -14.05
N ASP A 172 8.28 5.72 -13.92
CA ASP A 172 6.87 5.86 -13.51
C ASP A 172 6.67 5.18 -12.16
N ILE A 173 5.95 5.84 -11.26
CA ILE A 173 5.45 5.18 -10.06
C ILE A 173 4.32 4.26 -10.54
N VAL A 174 4.34 3.01 -10.09
CA VAL A 174 3.30 2.01 -10.40
C VAL A 174 2.53 1.62 -9.16
N GLU A 175 3.14 1.75 -7.99
CA GLU A 175 2.53 1.35 -6.73
C GLU A 175 3.08 2.14 -5.55
N MET A 176 2.21 2.37 -4.58
CA MET A 176 2.44 3.06 -3.35
C MET A 176 1.55 2.39 -2.29
N GLY A 177 2.14 1.86 -1.22
CA GLY A 177 1.36 1.12 -0.23
C GLY A 177 2.07 0.92 1.10
N THR A 178 1.38 0.23 2.01
CA THR A 178 1.96 -0.26 3.26
C THR A 178 2.68 -1.59 3.02
N LEU A 179 3.69 -1.87 3.84
CA LEU A 179 4.32 -3.19 3.89
C LEU A 179 3.43 -4.17 4.66
N PRO A 180 3.27 -5.41 4.18
CA PRO A 180 2.51 -6.43 4.90
C PRO A 180 3.16 -6.82 6.25
N THR A 181 2.29 -7.26 7.17
CA THR A 181 2.39 -7.59 8.61
C THR A 181 3.72 -8.04 9.25
N ALA A 182 4.75 -8.47 8.51
CA ALA A 182 6.04 -8.87 9.09
C ALA A 182 7.03 -7.72 9.31
N GLY A 183 6.70 -6.51 8.89
CA GLY A 183 7.52 -5.33 9.11
C GLY A 183 6.78 -4.08 8.66
N TRP A 184 6.14 -3.40 9.60
CA TRP A 184 5.35 -2.22 9.28
C TRP A 184 6.21 -1.14 8.60
N GLY A 185 5.66 -0.50 7.59
CA GLY A 185 6.37 0.48 6.80
C GLY A 185 5.63 0.84 5.53
N TYR A 186 6.30 1.58 4.67
CA TYR A 186 5.77 2.01 3.38
C TYR A 186 6.65 1.50 2.24
N ARG A 187 6.06 1.40 1.05
CA ARG A 187 6.81 1.16 -0.18
C ARG A 187 6.36 2.07 -1.30
N ILE A 188 7.31 2.39 -2.18
CA ILE A 188 7.07 3.03 -3.47
C ILE A 188 7.71 2.15 -4.53
N GLN A 189 6.90 1.66 -5.46
CA GLN A 189 7.32 0.83 -6.57
C GLN A 189 7.32 1.62 -7.88
N PHE A 190 8.33 1.36 -8.69
CA PHE A 190 8.55 1.98 -9.98
C PHE A 190 8.44 0.94 -11.10
N ALA A 191 7.97 1.35 -12.28
CA ALA A 191 7.92 0.49 -13.47
C ALA A 191 9.34 0.07 -13.92
N GLN A 192 10.35 0.87 -13.60
CA GLN A 192 11.75 0.64 -13.96
C GLN A 192 12.68 1.01 -12.80
N PRO A 193 13.89 0.43 -12.75
CA PRO A 193 14.87 0.80 -11.74
C PRO A 193 15.21 2.29 -11.77
N VAL A 194 15.17 2.94 -10.61
CA VAL A 194 15.58 4.32 -10.40
C VAL A 194 16.85 4.39 -9.57
N ALA A 195 17.66 5.41 -9.82
CA ALA A 195 18.83 5.71 -8.98
C ALA A 195 18.36 6.41 -7.70
N PHE A 196 18.47 5.75 -6.55
CA PHE A 196 18.22 6.36 -5.25
C PHE A 196 19.54 6.79 -4.60
N THR A 197 19.63 8.07 -4.21
CA THR A 197 20.78 8.63 -3.50
C THR A 197 20.38 8.97 -2.05
N PRO A 198 20.97 8.33 -1.02
CA PRO A 198 20.63 8.57 0.38
C PRO A 198 20.91 10.00 0.88
N ALA A 199 20.10 10.49 1.82
CA ALA A 199 20.29 11.79 2.47
C ALA A 199 21.48 11.72 3.45
N GLY A 200 22.63 12.22 3.02
CA GLY A 200 23.91 12.03 3.69
C GLY A 200 25.04 11.68 2.73
N GLY A 201 24.70 11.45 1.45
CA GLY A 201 25.64 11.03 0.42
C GLY A 201 25.78 9.51 0.36
N GLY A 202 26.66 9.05 -0.51
CA GLY A 202 26.82 7.63 -0.81
C GLY A 202 26.72 7.36 -2.31
N SER A 203 27.04 6.13 -2.71
CA SER A 203 26.84 5.70 -4.08
C SER A 203 25.34 5.48 -4.33
N PRO A 204 24.78 5.98 -5.44
CA PRO A 204 23.39 5.69 -5.78
C PRO A 204 23.16 4.17 -5.91
N ALA A 205 22.04 3.69 -5.38
CA ALA A 205 21.58 2.32 -5.58
C ALA A 205 20.48 2.29 -6.66
N MET A 206 20.57 1.34 -7.59
CA MET A 206 19.59 1.18 -8.67
C MET A 206 18.55 0.11 -8.29
N GLY A 207 17.28 0.50 -8.13
CA GLY A 207 16.21 -0.44 -7.81
C GLY A 207 14.84 0.05 -8.21
N ASN A 208 13.87 -0.87 -8.33
CA ASN A 208 12.49 -0.56 -8.71
C ASN A 208 11.54 -0.47 -7.51
N GLU A 209 12.06 -0.53 -6.29
CA GLU A 209 11.27 -0.38 -5.06
C GLU A 209 12.11 0.35 -4.00
N ILE A 210 11.49 1.29 -3.29
CA ILE A 210 12.04 1.91 -2.07
C ILE A 210 11.13 1.53 -0.91
N ARG A 211 11.70 0.92 0.14
CA ARG A 211 11.01 0.61 1.40
C ARG A 211 11.43 1.53 2.52
N PHE A 212 10.46 1.90 3.35
CA PHE A 212 10.64 2.71 4.54
C PHE A 212 10.17 1.91 5.75
N THR A 213 11.03 1.70 6.74
CA THR A 213 10.68 0.99 7.97
C THR A 213 11.14 1.84 9.17
N PRO A 214 10.29 2.13 10.16
CA PRO A 214 10.73 2.84 11.36
C PRO A 214 11.78 2.02 12.13
N VAL A 215 12.76 2.68 12.73
CA VAL A 215 13.90 2.01 13.41
C VAL A 215 13.75 2.01 14.93
N ASP A 216 12.67 2.56 15.47
CA ASP A 216 12.55 2.76 16.91
C ASP A 216 12.43 1.42 17.68
N PRO A 217 13.35 1.15 18.62
CA PRO A 217 13.28 -0.02 19.49
C PRO A 217 12.17 0.04 20.56
N ALA A 218 11.51 1.19 20.76
CA ALA A 218 10.49 1.38 21.80
C ALA A 218 9.03 1.24 21.29
N ILE A 219 8.82 1.09 19.98
CA ILE A 219 7.48 0.85 19.44
C ILE A 219 7.10 -0.59 19.79
N GLY A 220 6.05 -0.77 20.60
CA GLY A 220 5.41 -2.07 20.78
C GLY A 220 4.88 -2.61 19.45
N PRO A 221 4.42 -3.87 19.36
CA PRO A 221 3.81 -4.36 18.14
C PRO A 221 2.68 -3.41 17.69
N ILE A 222 2.64 -3.08 16.40
CA ILE A 222 1.49 -2.39 15.82
C ILE A 222 0.37 -3.41 15.76
N ASP A 223 -0.74 -3.13 16.44
CA ASP A 223 -1.81 -4.10 16.63
C ASP A 223 -2.64 -4.26 15.34
N SER A 224 -2.78 -3.19 14.56
CA SER A 224 -3.53 -3.15 13.31
C SER A 224 -3.25 -1.86 12.53
N VAL A 225 -3.43 -1.91 11.21
CA VAL A 225 -3.57 -0.74 10.33
C VAL A 225 -5.05 -0.57 10.05
N SER A 226 -5.61 0.60 10.36
CA SER A 226 -7.05 0.87 10.25
C SER A 226 -7.44 1.64 9.01
N ASN A 227 -6.54 2.47 8.49
CA ASN A 227 -6.83 3.34 7.36
C ASN A 227 -5.54 3.75 6.63
N ILE A 228 -5.68 4.09 5.36
CA ILE A 228 -4.60 4.63 4.54
C ILE A 228 -5.05 5.88 3.85
N ASP A 229 -4.21 6.90 4.00
CA ASP A 229 -4.39 8.20 3.41
C ASP A 229 -3.39 8.37 2.27
N ILE A 230 -3.89 8.70 1.08
CA ILE A 230 -3.04 9.08 -0.05
C ILE A 230 -3.22 10.56 -0.29
N TYR A 231 -2.13 11.32 -0.21
CA TYR A 231 -2.12 12.76 -0.45
C TYR A 231 -1.38 13.04 -1.75
N ALA A 232 -2.08 13.62 -2.72
CA ALA A 232 -1.48 14.14 -3.93
C ALA A 232 -1.75 15.65 -4.03
N PHE A 233 -0.74 16.44 -4.40
CA PHE A 233 -0.91 17.87 -4.67
C PHE A 233 -0.14 18.30 -5.91
N ASN A 234 -0.75 19.22 -6.67
CA ASN A 234 -0.24 19.75 -7.94
C ASN A 234 0.22 18.66 -8.93
N THR A 235 -0.41 17.49 -8.88
CA THR A 235 -0.15 16.34 -9.77
C THR A 235 -1.45 15.59 -10.02
N GLU A 236 -1.59 15.01 -11.21
CA GLU A 236 -2.61 13.98 -11.45
C GLU A 236 -2.19 12.68 -10.78
N PHE A 237 -3.19 11.92 -10.32
CA PHE A 237 -3.01 10.55 -9.88
C PHE A 237 -4.30 9.78 -10.14
N THR A 238 -4.14 8.50 -10.44
CA THR A 238 -5.21 7.51 -10.41
C THR A 238 -4.96 6.66 -9.20
N ILE A 239 -5.98 6.38 -8.38
CA ILE A 239 -5.90 5.33 -7.37
C ILE A 239 -6.52 4.07 -7.96
N ARG A 240 -5.79 2.96 -7.80
CA ARG A 240 -6.36 1.62 -7.89
C ARG A 240 -6.14 0.98 -6.53
N SER A 241 -7.20 0.78 -5.77
CA SER A 241 -7.13 -0.03 -4.57
C SER A 241 -7.23 -1.50 -4.98
N GLU A 242 -6.22 -2.27 -4.60
CA GLU A 242 -6.32 -3.72 -4.54
C GLU A 242 -6.15 -4.08 -3.07
N MET A 243 -7.20 -4.65 -2.47
CA MET A 243 -7.10 -5.21 -1.13
C MET A 243 -6.13 -6.39 -1.22
N VAL A 244 -5.00 -6.27 -0.53
CA VAL A 244 -4.03 -7.36 -0.45
C VAL A 244 -4.35 -8.10 0.81
N ARG A 245 -5.09 -9.19 0.65
CA ARG A 245 -5.15 -10.16 1.73
C ARG A 245 -3.91 -11.02 1.61
N GLU A 246 -3.28 -11.35 2.75
CA GLU A 246 -2.31 -12.43 2.71
C GLU A 246 -2.99 -13.64 2.08
N PRO A 247 -2.27 -14.40 1.24
CA PRO A 247 -2.77 -15.69 0.78
C PRO A 247 -3.23 -16.48 1.99
N LEU A 248 -4.47 -16.95 1.95
CA LEU A 248 -5.01 -17.79 3.00
C LEU A 248 -4.14 -19.05 3.04
N VAL A 249 -3.57 -19.38 4.20
CA VAL A 249 -2.67 -20.53 4.29
C VAL A 249 -3.46 -21.79 3.97
N GLY A 250 -3.13 -22.41 2.83
CA GLY A 250 -3.86 -23.56 2.29
C GLY A 250 -4.64 -23.26 1.01
N ASP A 251 -4.79 -22.01 0.57
CA ASP A 251 -5.39 -21.62 -0.72
C ASP A 251 -4.30 -21.80 -1.80
N PHE A 252 -4.17 -23.05 -2.26
CA PHE A 252 -3.10 -23.47 -3.14
C PHE A 252 -3.44 -23.28 -4.62
N ASP A 253 -4.72 -23.15 -4.96
CA ASP A 253 -5.18 -22.87 -6.31
C ASP A 253 -5.41 -21.37 -6.60
N GLY A 254 -5.45 -20.55 -5.54
CA GLY A 254 -5.49 -19.09 -5.59
C GLY A 254 -6.87 -18.53 -5.89
N ASP A 255 -7.93 -19.28 -5.64
CA ASP A 255 -9.31 -18.84 -5.91
C ASP A 255 -9.94 -18.01 -4.77
N GLY A 256 -9.25 -17.95 -3.62
CA GLY A 256 -9.61 -17.13 -2.48
C GLY A 256 -10.34 -17.88 -1.37
N ASP A 257 -10.42 -19.20 -1.39
CA ASP A 257 -10.83 -19.98 -0.23
C ASP A 257 -9.93 -21.19 0.06
N VAL A 258 -10.17 -21.88 1.18
CA VAL A 258 -9.50 -23.15 1.49
C VAL A 258 -10.56 -24.24 1.51
N ASP A 259 -10.62 -25.05 0.46
CA ASP A 259 -11.65 -26.05 0.31
C ASP A 259 -11.11 -27.45 -0.08
N ASP A 260 -11.99 -28.30 -0.61
CA ASP A 260 -11.64 -29.68 -0.95
C ASP A 260 -10.66 -29.75 -2.15
N ASP A 261 -10.67 -28.75 -3.04
CA ASP A 261 -9.75 -28.70 -4.18
C ASP A 261 -8.32 -28.43 -3.71
N ASP A 262 -8.13 -27.59 -2.70
CA ASP A 262 -6.84 -27.37 -2.04
C ASP A 262 -6.34 -28.59 -1.29
N VAL A 263 -7.23 -29.22 -0.52
CA VAL A 263 -6.91 -30.46 0.20
C VAL A 263 -6.48 -31.55 -0.78
N GLN A 264 -7.17 -31.67 -1.90
CA GLN A 264 -6.81 -32.64 -2.94
C GLN A 264 -5.46 -32.30 -3.59
N ALA A 265 -5.21 -31.02 -3.89
CA ALA A 265 -3.93 -30.57 -4.44
C ALA A 265 -2.75 -30.89 -3.49
N MET A 266 -2.97 -30.71 -2.18
CA MET A 266 -1.98 -31.04 -1.16
C MET A 266 -1.74 -32.55 -1.05
N ILE A 267 -2.80 -33.36 -1.05
CA ILE A 267 -2.71 -34.82 -1.01
C ILE A 267 -1.94 -35.35 -2.22
N ASP A 268 -2.22 -34.82 -3.42
CA ASP A 268 -1.53 -35.18 -4.65
C ASP A 268 -0.04 -34.80 -4.62
N ALA A 269 0.30 -33.77 -3.86
CA ALA A 269 1.66 -33.29 -3.67
C ALA A 269 2.41 -33.91 -2.48
N GLY A 270 1.76 -34.75 -1.67
CA GLY A 270 2.31 -35.29 -0.43
C GLY A 270 3.56 -36.14 -0.64
N THR A 271 4.60 -35.87 0.14
CA THR A 271 5.87 -36.63 0.11
C THR A 271 6.02 -37.53 1.33
N GLY A 272 5.54 -37.09 2.50
CA GLY A 272 5.70 -37.74 3.80
C GLY A 272 6.92 -37.26 4.58
N PRO A 273 7.00 -37.60 5.89
CA PRO A 273 7.95 -36.99 6.82
C PRO A 273 9.40 -37.28 6.45
N GLY A 274 10.20 -36.23 6.33
CA GLY A 274 11.60 -36.22 5.96
C GLY A 274 11.88 -36.60 4.50
N ILE A 275 10.85 -36.69 3.64
CA ILE A 275 11.00 -37.02 2.22
C ILE A 275 11.05 -35.71 1.42
N PRO A 276 12.21 -35.34 0.84
CA PRO A 276 12.36 -34.07 0.17
C PRO A 276 11.41 -33.92 -1.02
N ILE A 277 10.87 -32.72 -1.19
CA ILE A 277 10.06 -32.35 -2.35
C ILE A 277 10.91 -32.42 -3.63
N ALA A 278 10.55 -33.34 -4.52
CA ALA A 278 11.24 -33.56 -5.80
C ALA A 278 10.72 -32.67 -6.94
N ASN A 279 9.41 -32.35 -6.92
CA ASN A 279 8.80 -31.45 -7.90
C ASN A 279 8.84 -30.01 -7.35
N PRO A 280 9.57 -29.07 -7.99
CA PRO A 280 9.61 -27.68 -7.53
C PRO A 280 8.23 -27.02 -7.42
N ASP A 281 7.26 -27.43 -8.24
CA ASP A 281 5.89 -26.91 -8.19
C ASP A 281 5.16 -27.30 -6.90
N HIS A 282 5.67 -28.29 -6.15
CA HIS A 282 5.11 -28.73 -4.88
C HIS A 282 5.69 -28.00 -3.66
N LEU A 283 6.72 -27.16 -3.84
CA LEU A 283 7.29 -26.37 -2.73
C LEU A 283 6.29 -25.39 -2.11
N LYS A 284 5.20 -25.06 -2.81
CA LYS A 284 4.12 -24.24 -2.27
C LYS A 284 3.28 -24.94 -1.18
N PHE A 285 3.36 -26.27 -1.09
CA PHE A 285 2.65 -27.08 -0.10
C PHE A 285 3.49 -27.36 1.16
N ASP A 286 4.77 -27.00 1.17
CA ASP A 286 5.65 -26.96 2.35
C ASP A 286 5.35 -25.67 3.12
N VAL A 287 4.37 -25.74 4.00
CA VAL A 287 3.81 -24.59 4.73
C VAL A 287 4.61 -24.32 6.00
N ASP A 288 5.35 -25.31 6.51
CA ASP A 288 6.20 -25.14 7.70
C ASP A 288 7.69 -24.85 7.43
N GLY A 289 8.13 -25.06 6.19
CA GLY A 289 9.44 -24.69 5.67
C GLY A 289 10.53 -25.73 5.93
N ASP A 290 10.18 -26.99 6.20
CA ASP A 290 11.12 -28.05 6.50
C ASP A 290 11.55 -28.89 5.27
N ASN A 291 11.04 -28.51 4.09
CA ASN A 291 11.34 -29.08 2.78
C ASN A 291 10.74 -30.48 2.55
N ASP A 292 9.65 -30.83 3.24
CA ASP A 292 8.73 -31.88 2.87
C ASP A 292 7.25 -31.40 2.82
N ASN A 293 6.33 -32.28 2.45
CA ASN A 293 4.89 -32.00 2.49
C ASN A 293 4.22 -33.19 3.17
N ASP A 294 3.87 -33.00 4.45
CA ASP A 294 3.42 -34.08 5.32
C ASP A 294 2.21 -33.71 6.21
N SER A 295 2.02 -34.46 7.31
CA SER A 295 0.90 -34.23 8.22
C SER A 295 0.99 -32.91 9.02
N ASP A 296 2.19 -32.37 9.24
CA ASP A 296 2.39 -31.11 9.93
C ASP A 296 1.95 -29.93 9.05
N ASP A 297 2.25 -29.97 7.76
CA ASP A 297 1.69 -29.04 6.76
C ASP A 297 0.17 -29.17 6.66
N PHE A 298 -0.35 -30.40 6.55
CA PHE A 298 -1.79 -30.63 6.45
C PHE A 298 -2.53 -30.09 7.67
N GLY A 299 -1.91 -30.20 8.86
CA GLY A 299 -2.42 -29.62 10.09
C GLY A 299 -2.53 -28.10 10.06
N ARG A 300 -1.81 -27.39 9.18
CA ARG A 300 -1.95 -25.95 8.96
C ARG A 300 -3.11 -25.63 8.02
N VAL A 301 -3.26 -26.39 6.93
CA VAL A 301 -4.40 -26.27 6.00
C VAL A 301 -5.72 -26.55 6.72
N GLN A 302 -5.77 -27.60 7.54
CA GLN A 302 -6.96 -27.98 8.28
C GLN A 302 -7.46 -26.88 9.24
N ARG A 303 -6.59 -25.98 9.72
CA ARG A 303 -7.00 -24.83 10.57
C ARG A 303 -7.74 -23.76 9.78
N ASN A 304 -7.55 -23.72 8.47
CA ASN A 304 -8.16 -22.75 7.57
C ASN A 304 -9.27 -23.34 6.71
N LEU A 305 -9.53 -24.64 6.77
CA LEU A 305 -10.57 -25.30 5.97
C LEU A 305 -11.94 -24.60 6.14
N GLY A 306 -12.52 -24.19 5.02
CA GLY A 306 -13.78 -23.47 4.93
C GLY A 306 -13.68 -21.95 5.15
N GLN A 307 -12.48 -21.41 5.38
CA GLN A 307 -12.27 -19.95 5.36
C GLN A 307 -12.29 -19.44 3.92
N LYS A 308 -12.76 -18.20 3.74
CA LYS A 308 -12.80 -17.50 2.45
C LYS A 308 -12.31 -16.07 2.61
N LEU A 309 -11.68 -15.53 1.57
CA LEU A 309 -11.34 -14.11 1.41
C LEU A 309 -12.58 -13.33 0.90
#